data_AF-A0A9P6AID5-F1
#
_entry.id   AF-A0A9P6AID5-F1
#
_cell.length_a   1.000
_cell.length_b   1.000
_cell.length_c   1.000
_cell.angle_alpha   90.00
_cell.angle_beta   90.00
_cell.angle_gamma   90.00
#
_symmetry.space_group_name_H-M   'P 1'
#
loop_
_entity.id
_entity.type
_entity.pdbx_description
1 polymer ?
#
loop_
_entity_poly.entity_id
_entity_poly.type
_entity_poly.pdbx_seq_one_letter_code
_entity_poly.pdbx_strand_id
1 'polypeptide(L)'
;STKEMGEGSRHDTLNDIWGNTNYRKFIAMGSLLPKKLWNAIIQCEKHNEQHEIFCGVIPDMNKAEWTTMINQWENNKSKPDPYVIETIFQSQAAIRLELVAAECASLSVNEMESMQPSPSAFISSGLDIKEAQQGLSFEVHKLKSSSTDTQKANVKHCQLALQKRLAGFCSIQTLHMPEVAALLLSDSRVNPDTPETSPLYLPHELLLTSCSLSLNSNLAIVEAKLHFAQVTDSLAELRHALSVFAHLKSYKIREVWGQ
;
A
#
# COMPACT_ATOMS: atom_id res chain seq x y z
N SER A 1 19.66 29.16 33.74
CA SER A 1 20.77 28.96 32.78
C SER A 1 22.04 28.72 33.58
N THR A 2 22.75 27.60 33.37
CA THR A 2 24.04 27.30 34.04
C THR A 2 25.25 27.67 33.17
N LYS A 3 25.02 28.46 32.12
CA LYS A 3 25.99 28.75 31.04
C LYS A 3 27.24 29.52 31.50
N GLU A 4 27.11 30.36 32.53
CA GLU A 4 28.21 31.20 33.05
C GLU A 4 28.87 30.60 34.32
N MET A 5 28.44 29.41 34.74
CA MET A 5 29.00 28.72 35.91
C MET A 5 30.27 27.94 35.52
N GLY A 6 31.28 27.96 36.39
CA GLY A 6 32.44 27.07 36.28
C GLY A 6 32.04 25.59 36.35
N GLU A 7 32.87 24.70 35.81
CA GLU A 7 32.52 23.30 35.56
C GLU A 7 32.05 22.53 36.81
N GLY A 8 32.75 22.67 37.94
CA GLY A 8 32.35 22.06 39.21
C GLY A 8 31.03 22.61 39.74
N SER A 9 30.89 23.93 39.85
CA SER A 9 29.66 24.57 40.33
C SER A 9 28.46 24.28 39.42
N ARG A 10 28.69 24.15 38.11
CA ARG A 10 27.67 23.72 37.15
C ARG A 10 27.24 22.28 37.41
N HIS A 11 28.18 21.37 37.66
CA HIS A 11 27.88 19.97 37.95
C HIS A 11 27.04 19.84 39.23
N ASP A 12 27.44 20.51 40.31
CA ASP A 12 26.71 20.49 41.59
C ASP A 12 25.30 21.06 41.44
N THR A 13 25.17 22.21 40.76
CA THR A 13 23.86 22.84 40.51
C THR A 13 22.92 21.92 39.71
N LEU A 14 23.44 21.21 38.71
CA LEU A 14 22.63 20.27 37.93
C LEU A 14 22.22 19.05 38.77
N ASN A 15 23.13 18.50 39.57
CA ASN A 15 22.82 17.39 40.48
C ASN A 15 21.75 17.78 41.50
N ASP A 16 21.82 18.97 42.08
CA ASP A 16 20.80 19.46 43.03
C ASP A 16 19.44 19.64 42.36
N ILE A 17 19.40 20.18 41.14
CA ILE A 17 18.16 20.32 40.37
C ILE A 17 17.56 18.96 40.04
N TRP A 18 18.37 18.00 39.61
CA TRP A 18 17.91 16.64 39.31
C TRP A 18 17.47 15.90 40.57
N GLY A 19 18.23 16.02 41.65
CA GLY A 19 17.92 15.46 42.97
C GLY A 19 16.58 15.98 43.49
N ASN A 20 16.38 17.30 43.47
CA ASN A 20 15.11 17.92 43.84
C ASN A 20 13.97 17.47 42.91
N THR A 21 14.21 17.38 41.60
CA THR A 21 13.20 16.90 40.65
C THR A 21 12.81 15.44 40.94
N ASN A 22 13.77 14.57 41.22
CA ASN A 22 13.54 13.18 41.56
C ASN A 22 12.79 13.04 42.90
N TYR A 23 13.18 13.82 43.91
CA TYR A 23 12.49 13.89 45.19
C TYR A 23 11.03 14.33 45.03
N ARG A 24 10.78 15.39 44.24
CA ARG A 24 9.42 15.84 43.93
C ARG A 24 8.60 14.77 43.20
N LYS A 25 9.21 14.05 42.24
CA LYS A 25 8.56 12.90 41.58
C LYS A 25 8.21 11.81 42.59
N PHE A 26 9.14 11.45 43.47
CA PHE A 26 8.95 10.42 44.50
C PHE A 26 7.79 10.77 45.45
N ILE A 27 7.75 12.00 45.97
CA ILE A 27 6.61 12.45 46.80
C ILE A 27 5.31 12.43 46.00
N ALA A 28 5.32 12.93 44.76
CA ALA A 28 4.13 12.96 43.92
C ALA A 28 3.58 11.55 43.60
N MET A 29 4.43 10.51 43.57
CA MET A 29 3.99 9.12 43.35
C MET A 29 2.94 8.68 44.36
N GLY A 30 3.02 9.09 45.63
CA GLY A 30 2.05 8.69 46.66
C GLY A 30 0.60 9.09 46.32
N SER A 31 0.40 10.22 45.64
CA SER A 31 -0.93 10.68 45.20
C SER A 31 -1.24 10.30 43.74
N LEU A 32 -0.21 10.08 42.92
CA LEU A 32 -0.36 9.74 41.51
C LEU A 32 -0.64 8.25 41.29
N LEU A 33 0.06 7.36 41.98
CA LEU A 33 -0.07 5.91 41.80
C LEU A 33 -1.48 5.41 42.10
N PRO A 34 -2.18 5.84 43.17
CA PRO A 34 -3.57 5.43 43.39
C PRO A 34 -4.51 5.86 42.26
N LYS A 35 -4.34 7.08 41.74
CA LYS A 35 -5.12 7.57 40.58
C LYS A 35 -4.84 6.75 39.32
N LYS A 36 -3.56 6.43 39.08
CA LYS A 36 -3.17 5.57 37.96
C LYS A 36 -3.69 4.15 38.10
N LEU A 37 -3.67 3.58 39.30
CA LEU A 37 -4.23 2.27 39.59
C LEU A 37 -5.75 2.26 39.33
N TRP A 38 -6.46 3.27 39.81
CA TRP A 38 -7.89 3.41 39.55
C TRP A 38 -8.21 3.47 38.05
N ASN A 39 -7.46 4.29 37.31
CA ASN A 39 -7.59 4.35 35.85
C ASN A 39 -7.24 3.00 35.20
N ALA A 40 -6.20 2.31 35.67
CA ALA A 40 -5.81 1.00 35.14
C ALA A 40 -6.90 -0.05 35.37
N ILE A 41 -7.57 -0.05 36.53
CA ILE A 41 -8.70 -0.94 36.81
C ILE A 41 -9.85 -0.69 35.82
N ILE A 42 -10.24 0.57 35.63
CA ILE A 42 -11.29 0.93 34.67
C ILE A 42 -10.91 0.52 33.24
N GLN A 43 -9.66 0.74 32.84
CA GLN A 43 -9.19 0.36 31.50
C GLN A 43 -9.06 -1.16 31.34
N CYS A 44 -8.72 -1.89 32.39
CA CYS A 44 -8.67 -3.35 32.39
C CYS A 44 -10.04 -3.94 32.06
N GLU A 45 -11.10 -3.46 32.70
CA GLU A 45 -12.47 -3.88 32.42
C GLU A 45 -12.87 -3.62 30.96
N LYS A 46 -12.59 -2.41 30.45
CA LYS A 46 -12.85 -2.06 29.05
C LYS A 46 -12.07 -2.92 28.05
N HIS A 47 -10.80 -3.20 28.33
CA HIS A 47 -9.97 -4.03 27.47
C HIS A 47 -10.40 -5.50 27.51
N ASN A 48 -10.83 -6.01 28.66
CA ASN A 48 -11.36 -7.37 28.77
C ASN A 48 -12.64 -7.54 27.94
N GLU A 49 -13.59 -6.59 28.02
CA GLU A 49 -14.80 -6.62 27.19
C GLU A 49 -14.44 -6.63 25.69
N GLN A 50 -13.52 -5.76 25.27
CA GLN A 50 -13.05 -5.71 23.88
C GLN A 50 -12.37 -7.02 23.45
N HIS A 51 -11.58 -7.62 24.34
CA HIS A 51 -10.91 -8.89 24.11
C HIS A 51 -11.92 -10.03 23.95
N GLU A 52 -12.93 -10.11 24.81
CA GLU A 52 -13.99 -11.12 24.72
C GLU A 52 -14.78 -11.01 23.42
N ILE A 53 -15.18 -9.80 23.03
CA ILE A 53 -15.87 -9.55 21.75
C ILE A 53 -14.99 -9.99 20.57
N PHE A 54 -13.71 -9.61 20.59
CA PHE A 54 -12.75 -9.97 19.53
C PHE A 54 -12.49 -11.47 19.46
N CYS A 55 -12.28 -12.14 20.60
CA CYS A 55 -12.07 -13.58 20.66
C CYS A 55 -13.35 -14.39 20.37
N GLY A 56 -14.53 -13.80 20.60
CA GLY A 56 -15.83 -14.40 20.30
C GLY A 56 -16.10 -14.56 18.80
N VAL A 57 -15.52 -13.70 17.96
CA VAL A 57 -15.67 -13.81 16.49
C VAL A 57 -14.64 -14.73 15.83
N ILE A 58 -13.60 -15.15 16.57
CA ILE A 58 -12.54 -16.01 16.05
C ILE A 58 -12.86 -17.47 16.39
N PRO A 59 -12.78 -18.40 15.42
CA PRO A 59 -12.96 -19.83 15.67
C PRO A 59 -12.03 -20.36 16.77
N ASP A 60 -12.55 -21.26 17.62
CA ASP A 60 -11.80 -21.83 18.74
C ASP A 60 -10.53 -22.57 18.32
N MET A 61 -10.57 -23.24 17.16
CA MET A 61 -9.42 -23.91 16.57
C MET A 61 -8.26 -22.94 16.35
N ASN A 62 -8.51 -21.78 15.72
CA ASN A 62 -7.49 -20.78 15.43
C ASN A 62 -6.91 -20.18 16.72
N LYS A 63 -7.75 -19.96 17.75
CA LYS A 63 -7.29 -19.47 19.06
C LYS A 63 -6.35 -20.46 19.73
N ALA A 64 -6.67 -21.75 19.69
CA ALA A 64 -5.85 -22.81 20.28
C ALA A 64 -4.50 -22.96 19.54
N GLU A 65 -4.52 -22.95 18.21
CA GLU A 65 -3.31 -22.99 17.38
C GLU A 65 -2.39 -21.80 17.69
N TRP A 66 -2.93 -20.59 17.67
CA TRP A 66 -2.18 -19.38 17.96
C TRP A 66 -1.59 -19.35 19.37
N THR A 67 -2.38 -19.73 20.37
CA THR A 67 -1.92 -19.82 21.78
C THR A 67 -0.76 -20.82 21.91
N THR A 68 -0.81 -21.92 21.15
CA THR A 68 0.26 -22.92 21.12
C THR A 68 1.53 -22.36 20.50
N MET A 69 1.42 -21.62 19.39
CA MET A 69 2.56 -20.96 18.76
C MET A 69 3.22 -19.93 19.69
N ILE A 70 2.43 -19.09 20.37
CA ILE A 70 2.94 -18.12 21.36
C ILE A 70 3.70 -18.84 22.46
N ASN A 71 3.11 -19.84 23.11
CA ASN A 71 3.76 -20.57 24.19
C ASN A 71 5.07 -21.23 23.74
N GLN A 72 5.11 -21.80 22.53
CA GLN A 72 6.34 -22.40 21.98
C GLN A 72 7.43 -21.36 21.75
N TRP A 73 7.07 -20.18 21.23
CA TRP A 73 8.01 -19.09 20.96
C TRP A 73 8.46 -18.36 22.23
N GLU A 74 7.58 -18.17 23.21
CA GLU A 74 7.94 -17.60 24.52
C GLU A 74 8.93 -18.47 25.27
N ASN A 75 8.74 -19.79 25.24
CA ASN A 75 9.66 -20.76 25.82
C ASN A 75 10.96 -20.92 25.02
N ASN A 76 10.92 -20.73 23.70
CA ASN A 76 12.09 -20.85 22.83
C ASN A 76 12.04 -19.86 21.65
N LYS A 77 12.87 -18.81 21.74
CA LYS A 77 12.97 -17.76 20.71
C LYS A 77 13.57 -18.23 19.37
N SER A 78 14.09 -19.45 19.29
CA SER A 78 14.51 -20.06 18.02
C SER A 78 13.35 -20.65 17.21
N LYS A 79 12.14 -20.76 17.79
CA LYS A 79 10.92 -21.15 17.06
C LYS A 79 10.43 -19.99 16.17
N PRO A 80 9.58 -20.27 15.16
CA PRO A 80 8.96 -19.22 14.36
C PRO A 80 8.26 -18.18 15.25
N ASP A 81 8.50 -16.91 14.96
CA ASP A 81 7.90 -15.80 15.70
C ASP A 81 6.43 -15.64 15.24
N PRO A 82 5.45 -15.90 16.12
CA PRO A 82 4.03 -15.80 15.75
C PRO A 82 3.63 -14.36 15.42
N TYR A 83 4.39 -13.34 15.83
CA TYR A 83 4.04 -11.95 15.54
C TYR A 83 4.55 -11.47 14.19
N VAL A 84 5.33 -12.29 13.48
CA VAL A 84 5.71 -12.00 12.09
C VAL A 84 4.51 -12.24 11.19
N ILE A 85 4.08 -11.19 10.49
CA ILE A 85 3.02 -11.29 9.49
C ILE A 85 3.60 -12.01 8.29
N GLU A 86 3.27 -13.30 8.15
CA GLU A 86 3.52 -14.03 6.91
C GLU A 86 2.56 -13.49 5.84
N THR A 87 3.10 -12.78 4.85
CA THR A 87 2.32 -12.36 3.68
C THR A 87 1.94 -13.61 2.89
N ILE A 88 0.67 -14.02 3.00
CA ILE A 88 0.12 -15.20 2.29
C ILE A 88 0.31 -15.07 0.78
N PHE A 89 0.33 -13.84 0.27
CA PHE A 89 0.53 -13.51 -1.13
C PHE A 89 1.70 -12.56 -1.31
N GLN A 90 2.49 -12.77 -2.37
CA GLN A 90 3.55 -11.83 -2.76
C GLN A 90 2.92 -10.51 -3.21
N SER A 91 3.48 -9.40 -2.74
CA SER A 91 3.06 -8.08 -3.20
C SER A 91 3.43 -7.85 -4.66
N GLN A 92 2.77 -6.90 -5.32
CA GLN A 92 3.05 -6.52 -6.70
C GLN A 92 4.52 -6.09 -6.86
N ALA A 93 5.06 -5.38 -5.87
CA ALA A 93 6.48 -4.99 -5.84
C ALA A 93 7.41 -6.21 -5.76
N ALA A 94 7.07 -7.22 -4.96
CA ALA A 94 7.84 -8.46 -4.87
C ALA A 94 7.81 -9.25 -6.18
N ILE A 95 6.64 -9.35 -6.83
CA ILE A 95 6.52 -9.99 -8.15
C ILE A 95 7.31 -9.23 -9.21
N ARG A 96 7.26 -7.89 -9.22
CA ARG A 96 8.08 -7.07 -10.14
C ARG A 96 9.58 -7.35 -9.95
N LEU A 97 10.05 -7.46 -8.71
CA LEU A 97 11.45 -7.82 -8.41
C LEU A 97 11.79 -9.21 -8.94
N GLU A 98 10.95 -10.22 -8.66
CA GLU A 98 11.15 -11.59 -9.12
C GLU A 98 11.24 -11.68 -10.65
N LEU A 99 10.35 -10.98 -11.36
CA LEU A 99 10.34 -10.94 -12.82
C LEU A 99 11.60 -10.28 -13.39
N VAL A 100 12.02 -9.14 -12.85
CA VAL A 100 13.25 -8.46 -13.27
C VAL A 100 14.47 -9.34 -13.01
N ALA A 101 14.54 -10.01 -11.85
CA ALA A 101 15.64 -10.91 -11.53
C ALA A 101 15.70 -12.12 -12.49
N ALA A 102 14.55 -12.72 -12.82
CA ALA A 102 14.46 -13.82 -13.78
C ALA A 102 14.87 -13.39 -15.20
N GLU A 103 14.51 -12.17 -15.62
CA GLU A 103 14.93 -11.61 -16.90
C GLU A 103 16.45 -11.35 -16.90
N CYS A 104 17.01 -10.70 -15.87
CA CYS A 104 18.45 -10.48 -15.76
C CYS A 104 19.26 -11.79 -15.81
N ALA A 105 18.74 -12.88 -15.25
CA ALA A 105 19.40 -14.18 -15.26
C ALA A 105 19.38 -14.88 -16.63
N SER A 106 18.43 -14.53 -17.50
CA SER A 106 18.25 -15.16 -18.83
C SER A 106 18.87 -14.38 -19.98
N LEU A 107 19.25 -13.11 -19.76
CA LEU A 107 19.84 -12.25 -20.78
C LEU A 107 21.33 -12.51 -21.00
N SER A 108 21.74 -12.53 -22.27
CA SER A 108 23.16 -12.45 -22.64
C SER A 108 23.69 -11.00 -22.54
N VAL A 109 25.02 -10.83 -22.48
CA VAL A 109 25.66 -9.49 -22.37
C VAL A 109 25.18 -8.53 -23.48
N ASN A 110 24.99 -9.02 -24.70
CA ASN A 110 24.49 -8.21 -25.82
C ASN A 110 23.01 -7.81 -25.70
N GLU A 111 22.18 -8.64 -25.06
CA GLU A 111 20.76 -8.32 -24.86
C GLU A 111 20.55 -7.37 -23.68
N MET A 112 21.44 -7.42 -22.67
CA MET A 112 21.48 -6.43 -21.59
C MET A 112 21.80 -5.02 -22.08
N GLU A 113 22.55 -4.89 -23.17
CA GLU A 113 22.90 -3.60 -23.79
C GLU A 113 21.79 -3.04 -24.71
N SER A 114 20.72 -3.80 -24.98
CA SER A 114 19.61 -3.31 -25.79
C SER A 114 18.83 -2.20 -25.06
N MET A 115 18.52 -1.11 -25.76
CA MET A 115 17.65 -0.04 -25.24
C MET A 115 16.16 -0.44 -25.18
N GLN A 116 15.80 -1.66 -25.55
CA GLN A 116 14.40 -2.10 -25.57
C GLN A 116 13.94 -2.50 -24.17
N PRO A 117 12.72 -2.12 -23.78
CA PRO A 117 12.17 -2.52 -22.48
C PRO A 117 11.97 -4.04 -22.43
N SER A 118 12.22 -4.63 -21.27
CA SER A 118 11.96 -6.05 -21.06
C SER A 118 10.46 -6.35 -21.07
N PRO A 119 10.04 -7.60 -21.34
CA PRO A 119 8.63 -8.00 -21.29
C PRO A 119 7.93 -7.62 -19.97
N SER A 120 8.58 -7.82 -18.82
CA SER A 120 8.03 -7.44 -17.51
C SER A 120 7.91 -5.93 -17.33
N ALA A 121 8.89 -5.15 -17.81
CA ALA A 121 8.86 -3.70 -17.77
C ALA A 121 7.78 -3.13 -18.69
N PHE A 122 7.62 -3.71 -19.88
CA PHE A 122 6.56 -3.36 -20.82
C PHE A 122 5.16 -3.57 -20.21
N ILE A 123 4.88 -4.77 -19.69
CA ILE A 123 3.58 -5.05 -19.07
C ILE A 123 3.33 -4.18 -17.84
N SER A 124 4.34 -3.99 -16.98
CA SER A 124 4.22 -3.12 -15.80
C SER A 124 3.88 -1.68 -16.21
N SER A 125 4.54 -1.14 -17.24
CA SER A 125 4.25 0.19 -17.76
C SER A 125 2.81 0.31 -18.29
N GLY A 126 2.32 -0.73 -18.95
CA GLY A 126 0.93 -0.79 -19.41
C GLY A 126 -0.08 -0.77 -18.27
N LEU A 127 0.16 -1.53 -17.20
CA LEU A 127 -0.67 -1.51 -15.99
C LEU A 127 -0.65 -0.14 -15.31
N ASP A 128 0.53 0.49 -15.18
CA ASP A 128 0.68 1.83 -14.60
C ASP A 128 -0.04 2.91 -15.45
N ILE A 129 -0.19 2.70 -16.77
CA ILE A 129 -0.97 3.60 -17.64
C ILE A 129 -2.46 3.39 -17.39
N LYS A 130 -2.95 2.16 -17.24
CA LYS A 130 -4.36 1.89 -16.91
C LYS A 130 -4.77 2.48 -15.57
N GLU A 131 -3.92 2.34 -14.57
CA GLU A 131 -4.15 2.95 -13.26
C GLU A 131 -4.24 4.48 -13.38
N ALA A 132 -3.34 5.10 -14.17
CA ALA A 132 -3.39 6.53 -14.44
C ALA A 132 -4.65 6.95 -15.23
N GLN A 133 -5.12 6.13 -16.18
CA GLN A 133 -6.39 6.33 -16.89
C GLN A 133 -7.58 6.31 -15.92
N GLN A 134 -7.66 5.33 -15.03
CA GLN A 134 -8.73 5.21 -14.04
C GLN A 134 -8.73 6.37 -13.04
N GLY A 135 -7.57 6.72 -12.50
CA GLY A 135 -7.42 7.85 -11.58
C GLY A 135 -7.81 9.18 -12.23
N LEU A 136 -7.40 9.41 -13.48
CA LEU A 136 -7.77 10.61 -14.22
C LEU A 136 -9.26 10.63 -14.58
N SER A 137 -9.85 9.49 -14.95
CA SER A 137 -11.28 9.37 -15.19
C SER A 137 -12.09 9.77 -13.95
N PHE A 138 -11.67 9.33 -12.76
CA PHE A 138 -12.31 9.72 -11.51
C PHE A 138 -12.21 11.24 -11.25
N GLU A 139 -11.04 11.85 -11.46
CA GLU A 139 -10.87 13.30 -11.29
C GLU A 139 -11.66 14.11 -12.33
N VAL A 140 -11.77 13.62 -13.57
CA VAL A 140 -12.62 14.20 -14.61
C VAL A 140 -14.10 14.15 -14.21
N HIS A 141 -14.57 13.02 -13.67
CA HIS A 141 -15.94 12.88 -13.18
C HIS A 141 -16.24 13.74 -11.93
N LYS A 142 -15.21 14.02 -11.12
CA LYS A 142 -15.33 14.86 -9.92
C LYS A 142 -15.37 16.35 -10.24
N LEU A 143 -14.84 16.78 -11.39
CA LEU A 143 -14.95 18.16 -11.86
C LEU A 143 -16.42 18.54 -12.02
N LYS A 144 -16.83 19.62 -11.36
CA LYS A 144 -18.17 20.20 -11.47
C LYS A 144 -18.09 21.47 -12.32
N SER A 145 -19.23 21.97 -12.77
CA SER A 145 -19.30 23.25 -13.51
C SER A 145 -18.70 24.42 -12.71
N SER A 146 -18.71 24.35 -11.38
CA SER A 146 -18.13 25.33 -10.45
C SER A 146 -16.66 25.08 -10.09
N SER A 147 -16.00 24.10 -10.70
CA SER A 147 -14.57 23.83 -10.45
C SER A 147 -13.69 25.00 -10.86
N THR A 148 -12.64 25.25 -10.07
CA THR A 148 -11.74 26.39 -10.29
C THR A 148 -10.90 26.19 -11.55
N ASP A 149 -10.45 27.29 -12.15
CA ASP A 149 -9.61 27.22 -13.35
C ASP A 149 -8.29 26.48 -13.08
N THR A 150 -7.76 26.55 -11.85
CA THR A 150 -6.61 25.75 -11.41
C THR A 150 -6.92 24.25 -11.44
N GLN A 151 -8.10 23.82 -10.98
CA GLN A 151 -8.50 22.40 -11.04
C GLN A 151 -8.63 21.91 -12.48
N LYS A 152 -9.25 22.73 -13.35
CA LYS A 152 -9.39 22.41 -14.78
C LYS A 152 -8.04 22.34 -15.48
N ALA A 153 -7.13 23.27 -15.19
CA ALA A 153 -5.77 23.27 -15.72
C ALA A 153 -4.99 22.02 -15.29
N ASN A 154 -5.09 21.63 -14.02
CA ASN A 154 -4.43 20.42 -13.51
C ASN A 154 -4.91 19.17 -14.25
N VAL A 155 -6.23 18.99 -14.44
CA VAL A 155 -6.76 17.86 -15.21
C VAL A 155 -6.24 17.87 -16.64
N LYS A 156 -6.20 19.04 -17.30
CA LYS A 156 -5.63 19.18 -18.65
C LYS A 156 -4.15 18.82 -18.71
N HIS A 157 -3.36 19.21 -17.71
CA HIS A 157 -1.95 18.80 -17.61
C HIS A 157 -1.80 17.29 -17.45
N CYS A 158 -2.64 16.66 -16.60
CA CYS A 158 -2.65 15.20 -16.44
C CYS A 158 -3.05 14.50 -17.75
N GLN A 159 -4.06 15.00 -18.47
CA GLN A 159 -4.46 14.48 -19.79
C GLN A 159 -3.29 14.52 -20.78
N LEU A 160 -2.60 15.67 -20.90
CA LEU A 160 -1.43 15.80 -21.78
C LEU A 160 -0.29 14.84 -21.39
N ALA A 161 -0.03 14.68 -20.09
CA ALA A 161 1.00 13.76 -19.62
C ALA A 161 0.64 12.30 -19.95
N LEU A 162 -0.62 11.91 -19.76
CA LEU A 162 -1.13 10.59 -20.06
C LEU A 162 -1.10 10.30 -21.57
N GLN A 163 -1.47 11.27 -22.40
CA GLN A 163 -1.41 11.16 -23.85
C GLN A 163 0.02 10.87 -24.34
N LYS A 164 1.02 11.55 -23.77
CA LYS A 164 2.44 11.28 -24.08
C LYS A 164 2.86 9.87 -23.68
N ARG A 165 2.43 9.40 -22.49
CA ARG A 165 2.70 8.03 -22.03
C ARG A 165 2.07 6.98 -22.93
N LEU A 166 0.81 7.18 -23.34
CA LEU A 166 0.10 6.31 -24.28
C LEU A 166 0.82 6.25 -25.63
N ALA A 167 1.20 7.40 -26.20
CA ALA A 167 1.92 7.43 -27.48
C ALA A 167 3.27 6.70 -27.40
N GLY A 168 4.03 6.90 -26.31
CA GLY A 168 5.28 6.18 -26.07
C GLY A 168 5.08 4.68 -25.92
N PHE A 169 4.05 4.26 -25.18
CA PHE A 169 3.69 2.87 -25.00
C PHE A 169 3.28 2.21 -26.32
N CYS A 170 2.41 2.83 -27.11
CA CYS A 170 1.97 2.29 -28.40
C CYS A 170 3.14 2.11 -29.38
N SER A 171 4.14 3.00 -29.35
CA SER A 171 5.37 2.85 -30.15
C SER A 171 6.10 1.55 -29.81
N ILE A 172 6.30 1.30 -28.51
CA ILE A 172 6.96 0.09 -27.99
C ILE A 172 6.08 -1.15 -28.19
N GLN A 173 4.76 -1.00 -28.11
CA GLN A 173 3.81 -2.10 -28.24
C GLN A 173 3.93 -2.81 -29.59
N THR A 174 4.27 -2.10 -30.67
CA THR A 174 4.49 -2.71 -31.99
C THR A 174 5.63 -3.74 -31.99
N LEU A 175 6.61 -3.61 -31.08
CA LEU A 175 7.72 -4.55 -30.95
C LEU A 175 7.31 -5.84 -30.24
N HIS A 176 6.56 -5.73 -29.14
CA HIS A 176 6.18 -6.87 -28.31
C HIS A 176 4.87 -7.54 -28.76
N MET A 177 3.98 -6.78 -29.39
CA MET A 177 2.62 -7.16 -29.77
C MET A 177 2.22 -6.53 -31.12
N PRO A 178 2.86 -6.96 -32.23
CA PRO A 178 2.67 -6.33 -33.54
C PRO A 178 1.23 -6.39 -34.05
N GLU A 179 0.47 -7.41 -33.61
CA GLU A 179 -0.90 -7.66 -33.99
C GLU A 179 -1.86 -6.55 -33.52
N VAL A 180 -1.49 -5.82 -32.46
CA VAL A 180 -2.27 -4.71 -31.90
C VAL A 180 -2.27 -3.48 -32.82
N ALA A 181 -1.24 -3.30 -33.65
CA ALA A 181 -1.13 -2.13 -34.51
C ALA A 181 -2.33 -2.00 -35.47
N ALA A 182 -2.81 -3.12 -36.02
CA ALA A 182 -3.99 -3.15 -36.88
C ALA A 182 -5.27 -2.80 -36.11
N LEU A 183 -5.39 -3.26 -34.86
CA LEU A 183 -6.54 -2.99 -34.00
C LEU A 183 -6.63 -1.50 -33.64
N LEU A 184 -5.50 -0.90 -33.23
CA LEU A 184 -5.43 0.53 -32.88
C LEU A 184 -5.79 1.44 -34.06
N LEU A 185 -5.39 1.10 -35.28
CA LEU A 185 -5.74 1.85 -36.48
C LEU A 185 -7.24 1.82 -36.81
N SER A 186 -7.90 0.71 -36.46
CA SER A 186 -9.33 0.51 -36.71
C SER A 186 -10.25 1.02 -35.58
N ASP A 187 -9.68 1.36 -34.41
CA ASP A 187 -10.46 1.69 -33.23
C ASP A 187 -10.85 3.18 -33.19
N SER A 188 -12.11 3.45 -33.48
CA SER A 188 -12.69 4.80 -33.46
C SER A 188 -12.76 5.43 -32.07
N ARG A 189 -12.48 4.67 -31.00
CA ARG A 189 -12.45 5.17 -29.61
C ARG A 189 -11.15 5.90 -29.27
N VAL A 190 -10.13 5.81 -30.10
CA VAL A 190 -8.88 6.56 -29.92
C VAL A 190 -9.16 8.05 -30.13
N ASN A 191 -9.29 8.80 -29.04
CA ASN A 191 -9.53 10.23 -29.06
C ASN A 191 -8.42 10.98 -28.29
N PRO A 192 -7.68 11.91 -28.94
CA PRO A 192 -6.65 12.69 -28.28
C PRO A 192 -7.16 13.60 -27.16
N ASP A 193 -8.44 13.98 -27.19
CA ASP A 193 -9.05 14.88 -26.21
C ASP A 193 -9.46 14.18 -24.90
N THR A 194 -9.59 12.85 -24.93
CA THR A 194 -10.01 12.02 -23.78
C THR A 194 -9.07 10.82 -23.60
N PRO A 195 -7.80 11.05 -23.24
CA PRO A 195 -6.82 9.98 -23.06
C PRO A 195 -7.18 9.00 -21.92
N GLU A 196 -7.98 9.44 -20.94
CA GLU A 196 -8.50 8.61 -19.84
C GLU A 196 -9.45 7.49 -20.29
N THR A 197 -10.12 7.63 -21.44
CA THR A 197 -11.03 6.62 -22.01
C THR A 197 -10.47 5.94 -23.26
N SER A 198 -9.29 6.38 -23.72
CA SER A 198 -8.64 5.81 -24.90
C SER A 198 -8.36 4.32 -24.67
N PRO A 199 -8.63 3.45 -25.66
CA PRO A 199 -8.37 2.03 -25.54
C PRO A 199 -6.86 1.78 -25.41
N LEU A 200 -6.49 0.96 -24.44
CA LEU A 200 -5.16 0.38 -24.29
C LEU A 200 -5.33 -1.14 -24.34
N TYR A 201 -4.61 -1.81 -25.22
CA TYR A 201 -4.70 -3.26 -25.35
C TYR A 201 -3.52 -3.94 -24.64
N LEU A 202 -3.80 -4.73 -23.63
CA LEU A 202 -2.85 -5.67 -23.02
C LEU A 202 -3.16 -7.12 -23.45
N PRO A 203 -2.24 -8.07 -23.24
CA PRO A 203 -2.47 -9.47 -23.61
C PRO A 203 -3.83 -10.04 -23.16
N HIS A 204 -4.29 -9.72 -21.95
CA HIS A 204 -5.59 -10.16 -21.42
C HIS A 204 -6.78 -9.61 -22.23
N GLU A 205 -6.72 -8.36 -22.67
CA GLU A 205 -7.81 -7.77 -23.47
C GLU A 205 -7.89 -8.38 -24.87
N LEU A 206 -6.75 -8.75 -25.45
CA LEU A 206 -6.74 -9.45 -26.73
C LEU A 206 -7.38 -10.84 -26.65
N LEU A 207 -7.17 -11.55 -25.54
CA LEU A 207 -7.82 -12.84 -25.29
C LEU A 207 -9.35 -12.71 -25.23
N LEU A 208 -9.85 -11.59 -24.69
CA LEU A 208 -11.29 -11.31 -24.62
C LEU A 208 -11.89 -10.89 -25.98
N THR A 209 -11.08 -10.33 -26.87
CA THR A 209 -11.56 -9.73 -28.13
C THR A 209 -11.74 -10.77 -29.26
N SER A 210 -11.73 -12.07 -28.95
CA SER A 210 -11.98 -13.18 -29.89
C SER A 210 -11.04 -13.20 -31.13
N CYS A 211 -9.88 -12.56 -31.02
CA CYS A 211 -8.89 -12.55 -32.07
C CYS A 211 -8.08 -13.84 -32.00
N SER A 212 -8.08 -14.64 -33.07
CA SER A 212 -7.22 -15.81 -33.27
C SER A 212 -5.77 -15.38 -33.55
N LEU A 213 -5.24 -14.51 -32.69
CA LEU A 213 -3.92 -13.93 -32.81
C LEU A 213 -2.93 -14.79 -32.01
N SER A 214 -1.71 -14.90 -32.52
CA SER A 214 -0.62 -15.65 -31.89
C SER A 214 -0.09 -14.88 -30.70
N LEU A 215 -0.85 -14.90 -29.61
CA LEU A 215 -0.49 -14.20 -28.39
C LEU A 215 0.81 -14.79 -27.84
N ASN A 216 1.80 -13.94 -27.58
CA ASN A 216 3.01 -14.37 -26.90
C ASN A 216 2.65 -14.86 -25.49
N SER A 217 2.71 -16.17 -25.28
CA SER A 217 2.29 -16.84 -24.04
C SER A 217 3.00 -16.29 -22.81
N ASN A 218 4.26 -15.86 -22.96
CA ASN A 218 5.05 -15.32 -21.85
C ASN A 218 4.50 -13.97 -21.36
N LEU A 219 4.09 -13.08 -22.27
CA LEU A 219 3.52 -11.78 -21.89
C LEU A 219 2.21 -11.94 -21.11
N ALA A 220 1.35 -12.88 -21.52
CA ALA A 220 0.11 -13.17 -20.81
C ALA A 220 0.35 -13.76 -19.42
N ILE A 221 1.35 -14.64 -19.26
CA ILE A 221 1.71 -15.20 -17.95
C ILE A 221 2.22 -14.08 -17.03
N VAL A 222 3.07 -13.21 -17.53
CA VAL A 222 3.60 -12.06 -16.78
C VAL A 222 2.46 -11.12 -16.36
N GLU A 223 1.55 -10.80 -17.28
CA GLU A 223 0.39 -9.96 -16.97
C GLU A 223 -0.52 -10.60 -15.92
N ALA A 224 -0.81 -11.90 -16.04
CA ALA A 224 -1.65 -12.62 -15.09
C ALA A 224 -1.03 -12.63 -13.68
N LYS A 225 0.28 -12.83 -13.56
CA LYS A 225 1.00 -12.76 -12.28
C LYS A 225 0.89 -11.37 -11.65
N LEU A 226 1.10 -10.32 -12.44
CA LEU A 226 1.03 -8.94 -11.96
C LEU A 226 -0.38 -8.53 -11.55
N HIS A 227 -1.41 -8.92 -12.31
CA HIS A 227 -2.81 -8.69 -11.94
C HIS A 227 -3.19 -9.42 -10.66
N PHE A 228 -2.78 -10.67 -10.51
CA PHE A 228 -3.07 -11.44 -9.30
C PHE A 228 -2.50 -10.74 -8.06
N ALA A 229 -1.24 -10.29 -8.11
CA ALA A 229 -0.65 -9.51 -7.01
C ALA A 229 -1.36 -8.18 -6.77
N GLN A 230 -1.72 -7.46 -7.84
CA GLN A 230 -2.45 -6.20 -7.70
C GLN A 230 -3.80 -6.40 -6.99
N VAL A 231 -4.53 -7.47 -7.32
CA VAL A 231 -5.80 -7.81 -6.66
C VAL A 231 -5.58 -8.16 -5.19
N THR A 232 -4.54 -8.93 -4.87
CA THR A 232 -4.25 -9.30 -3.47
C THR A 232 -3.86 -8.08 -2.63
N ASP A 233 -3.05 -7.18 -3.19
CA ASP A 233 -2.64 -5.92 -2.52
C ASP A 233 -3.86 -5.02 -2.31
N SER A 234 -4.66 -4.81 -3.37
CA SER A 234 -5.89 -4.00 -3.32
C SER A 234 -6.90 -4.54 -2.29
N LEU A 235 -7.03 -5.88 -2.19
CA LEU A 235 -7.90 -6.52 -1.22
C LEU A 235 -7.38 -6.34 0.22
N ALA A 236 -6.07 -6.40 0.42
CA ALA A 236 -5.46 -6.14 1.72
C ALA A 236 -5.68 -4.69 2.16
N GLU A 237 -5.48 -3.72 1.26
CA GLU A 237 -5.75 -2.31 1.51
C GLU A 237 -7.23 -2.05 1.83
N LEU A 238 -8.15 -2.63 1.06
CA LEU A 238 -9.59 -2.50 1.30
C LEU A 238 -9.98 -3.07 2.66
N ARG A 239 -9.48 -4.26 3.02
CA ARG A 239 -9.73 -4.85 4.34
C ARG A 239 -9.20 -3.97 5.46
N HIS A 240 -8.01 -3.40 5.29
CA HIS A 240 -7.42 -2.48 6.25
C HIS A 240 -8.27 -1.21 6.41
N ALA A 241 -8.64 -0.56 5.30
CA ALA A 241 -9.46 0.64 5.29
C ALA A 241 -10.84 0.39 5.94
N LEU A 242 -11.49 -0.73 5.63
CA LEU A 242 -12.76 -1.12 6.25
C LEU A 242 -12.61 -1.35 7.76
N SER A 243 -11.53 -2.01 8.20
CA SER A 243 -11.25 -2.22 9.62
C SER A 243 -11.07 -0.91 10.36
N VAL A 244 -10.27 0.02 9.80
CA VAL A 244 -10.07 1.36 10.36
C VAL A 244 -11.40 2.12 10.41
N PHE A 245 -12.18 2.10 9.32
CA PHE A 245 -13.46 2.80 9.27
C PHE A 245 -14.47 2.23 10.27
N ALA A 246 -14.56 0.91 10.40
CA ALA A 246 -15.40 0.25 11.40
C ALA A 246 -15.00 0.66 12.82
N HIS A 247 -13.69 0.69 13.11
CA HIS A 247 -13.19 1.12 14.40
C HIS A 247 -13.52 2.59 14.70
N LEU A 248 -13.26 3.50 13.75
CA LEU A 248 -13.58 4.92 13.88
C LEU A 248 -15.08 5.15 14.07
N LYS A 249 -15.93 4.40 13.36
CA LYS A 249 -17.39 4.46 13.50
C LYS A 249 -17.82 4.01 14.90
N SER A 250 -17.33 2.87 15.37
CA SER A 250 -17.63 2.36 16.72
C SER A 250 -17.14 3.32 17.80
N TYR A 251 -15.94 3.89 17.64
CA TYR A 251 -15.41 4.91 18.53
C TYR A 251 -16.30 6.15 18.57
N LYS A 252 -16.69 6.68 17.41
CA LYS A 252 -17.59 7.84 17.32
C LYS A 252 -18.91 7.59 18.04
N ILE A 253 -19.53 6.43 17.83
CA ILE A 253 -20.79 6.05 18.48
C ILE A 253 -20.63 5.96 20.01
N ARG A 254 -19.48 5.48 20.50
CA ARG A 254 -19.26 5.28 21.94
C ARG A 254 -18.87 6.56 22.67
N GLU A 255 -17.99 7.37 22.08
CA GLU A 255 -17.33 8.48 22.78
C GLU A 255 -17.86 9.87 22.38
N VAL A 256 -18.56 9.99 21.25
CA VAL A 256 -19.11 11.28 20.77
C VAL A 256 -20.64 11.25 20.90
N TRP A 257 -21.14 11.49 22.11
CA TRP A 257 -22.55 11.78 22.36
C TRP A 257 -22.75 13.29 22.52
N GLY A 258 -23.64 13.90 21.72
CA GLY A 258 -24.12 15.27 21.92
C GLY A 258 -23.50 16.39 21.06
N GLN A 259 -23.35 16.18 19.75
CA GLN A 259 -23.24 17.27 18.76
C GLN A 259 -24.39 17.22 17.78
#